data_AF-A0A3N5NTX4-F1
#
_entry.id   AF-A0A3N5NTX4-F1
#
_cell.length_a   1.000
_cell.length_b   1.000
_cell.length_c   1.000
_cell.angle_alpha   90.00
_cell.angle_beta   90.00
_cell.angle_gamma   90.00
#
_symmetry.space_group_name_H-M   'P 1'
#
loop_
_entity.id
_entity.type
_entity.pdbx_description
1 polymer ?
#
loop_
_entity_poly.entity_id
_entity_poly.type
_entity_poly.pdbx_seq_one_letter_code
_entity_poly.pdbx_strand_id
1 'polypeptide(L)'
;YVLSAGTQHNPGIPRNEKGLPRKPAGSLMVTGDLKQMHPRWLVGVSILGYGCSLAVGLGIPIPILNEEMAMRTAVSDEDIVTQVVDYGHDYPLGKSTCLAEVTYAQLRSGTIKIGGKDVPTAPLSSYVRAREIAEILKKWISEGRFVLGKPQELLPTENKV
;
A
#
# COMPACT_ATOMS: atom_id res chain seq x y z
N TYR A 1 10.27 -11.09 -6.49
CA TYR A 1 11.45 -10.30 -6.08
C TYR A 1 11.10 -8.83 -6.03
N VAL A 2 11.67 -8.10 -5.09
CA VAL A 2 11.70 -6.63 -5.11
C VAL A 2 13.00 -6.23 -5.80
N LEU A 3 12.91 -5.43 -6.86
CA LEU A 3 14.04 -5.06 -7.70
C LEU A 3 14.61 -3.70 -7.31
N SER A 4 13.74 -2.71 -7.16
CA SER A 4 14.10 -1.31 -6.86
C SER A 4 12.84 -0.55 -6.43
N ALA A 5 12.93 0.78 -6.39
CA ALA A 5 11.81 1.68 -6.27
C ALA A 5 10.88 1.60 -7.49
N GLY A 6 9.58 1.71 -7.25
CA GLY A 6 8.60 1.86 -8.33
C GLY A 6 8.62 3.27 -8.93
N THR A 7 7.96 3.45 -10.07
CA THR A 7 7.95 4.72 -10.80
C THR A 7 7.30 5.88 -10.05
N GLN A 8 6.43 5.59 -9.08
CA GLN A 8 5.77 6.60 -8.24
C GLN A 8 6.45 6.75 -6.87
N HIS A 9 7.67 6.22 -6.70
CA HIS A 9 8.38 6.30 -5.44
C HIS A 9 8.83 7.73 -5.17
N ASN A 10 8.30 8.33 -4.11
CA ASN A 10 8.59 9.68 -3.67
C ASN A 10 8.70 9.69 -2.13
N PRO A 11 9.91 9.62 -1.56
CA PRO A 11 10.07 9.53 -0.11
C PRO A 11 9.94 10.89 0.59
N GLY A 12 10.06 12.01 -0.14
CA GLY A 12 10.02 13.39 0.36
C GLY A 12 8.62 13.94 0.60
N ILE A 13 7.69 13.06 0.96
CA ILE A 13 6.30 13.39 1.21
C ILE A 13 6.13 13.77 2.68
N PRO A 14 5.32 14.80 3.01
CA PRO A 14 5.06 15.17 4.39
C PRO A 14 4.61 13.99 5.25
N ARG A 15 5.16 13.89 6.46
CA ARG A 15 4.85 12.85 7.44
C ARG A 15 4.15 13.43 8.65
N ASN A 16 3.34 12.62 9.33
CA ASN A 16 2.78 12.99 10.64
C ASN A 16 3.84 12.84 11.75
N GLU A 17 3.46 13.16 12.99
CA GLU A 17 4.35 13.10 14.16
C GLU A 17 4.90 11.69 14.43
N LYS A 18 4.20 10.64 13.99
CA LYS A 18 4.63 9.23 14.06
C LYS A 18 5.51 8.81 12.88
N GLY A 19 5.86 9.72 11.97
CA GLY A 19 6.69 9.45 10.80
C GLY A 19 5.95 8.76 9.64
N LEU A 20 4.62 8.66 9.69
CA LEU A 20 3.83 8.03 8.63
C LEU A 20 3.55 9.04 7.51
N PRO A 21 3.67 8.64 6.23
CA PRO A 21 3.43 9.54 5.11
C PRO A 21 1.95 9.94 5.05
N ARG A 22 1.66 11.23 4.81
CA ARG A 22 0.28 11.76 4.73
C ARG A 22 -0.37 11.60 3.34
N LYS A 23 0.41 11.18 2.34
CA LYS A 23 -0.03 10.85 0.98
C LYS A 23 0.87 9.73 0.43
N PRO A 24 0.56 9.08 -0.70
CA PRO A 24 1.40 8.00 -1.25
C PRO A 24 2.87 8.43 -1.38
N ALA A 25 3.77 7.59 -0.86
CA ALA A 25 5.20 7.91 -0.76
C ALA A 25 6.09 6.79 -1.30
N GLY A 26 6.06 5.60 -0.69
CA GLY A 26 6.86 4.47 -1.17
C GLY A 26 6.10 3.63 -2.19
N SER A 27 6.70 3.41 -3.36
CA SER A 27 6.28 2.34 -4.28
C SER A 27 7.44 1.37 -4.55
N LEU A 28 7.11 0.11 -4.84
CA LEU A 28 8.08 -0.96 -5.09
C LEU A 28 8.00 -1.42 -6.54
N MET A 29 9.15 -1.63 -7.17
CA MET A 29 9.25 -2.41 -8.41
C MET A 29 9.40 -3.88 -8.05
N VAL A 30 8.47 -4.71 -8.53
CA VAL A 30 8.47 -6.15 -8.28
C VAL A 30 8.51 -6.93 -9.58
N THR A 31 9.13 -8.11 -9.53
CA THR A 31 9.11 -9.08 -10.63
C THR A 31 8.78 -10.47 -10.11
N GLY A 32 8.17 -11.30 -10.95
CA GLY A 32 7.90 -12.70 -10.69
C GLY A 32 7.61 -13.47 -11.98
N ASP A 33 7.80 -14.78 -11.94
CA ASP A 33 7.50 -15.66 -13.07
C ASP A 33 6.00 -15.97 -13.13
N LEU A 34 5.32 -15.37 -14.10
CA LEU A 34 3.90 -15.54 -14.34
C LEU A 34 3.49 -17.01 -14.54
N LYS A 35 4.37 -17.85 -15.11
CA LYS A 35 4.07 -19.28 -15.35
C LYS A 35 3.90 -20.08 -14.06
N GLN A 36 4.49 -19.59 -12.96
CA GLN A 36 4.42 -20.23 -11.64
C GLN A 36 3.35 -19.59 -10.74
N MET A 37 2.72 -18.49 -11.18
CA MET A 37 1.76 -17.77 -10.36
C MET A 37 0.39 -18.45 -10.36
N HIS A 38 -0.27 -18.39 -9.20
CA HIS A 38 -1.63 -18.91 -9.06
C HIS A 38 -2.66 -17.82 -9.38
N PRO A 39 -3.66 -18.08 -10.25
CA PRO A 39 -4.62 -17.06 -10.72
C PRO A 39 -5.48 -16.45 -9.60
N ARG A 40 -5.57 -17.09 -8.43
CA ARG A 40 -6.18 -16.50 -7.22
C ARG A 40 -5.57 -15.15 -6.83
N TRP A 41 -4.28 -14.97 -7.07
CA TRP A 41 -3.51 -13.79 -6.66
C TRP A 41 -3.21 -12.84 -7.81
N LEU A 42 -3.69 -13.14 -9.02
CA LEU A 42 -3.42 -12.34 -10.20
C LEU A 42 -4.68 -12.25 -11.05
N VAL A 43 -5.35 -11.09 -10.99
CA VAL A 43 -6.66 -10.90 -11.60
C VAL A 43 -6.66 -9.62 -12.43
N GLY A 44 -7.05 -9.74 -13.71
CA GLY A 44 -7.34 -8.57 -14.53
C GLY A 44 -8.59 -7.87 -14.02
N VAL A 45 -8.53 -6.55 -13.86
CA VAL A 45 -9.65 -5.72 -13.38
C VAL A 45 -9.85 -4.54 -14.31
N SER A 46 -11.08 -4.02 -14.35
CA SER A 46 -11.40 -2.75 -15.00
C SER A 46 -11.87 -1.78 -13.93
N ILE A 47 -11.16 -0.67 -13.78
CA ILE A 47 -11.44 0.35 -12.75
C ILE A 47 -12.05 1.56 -13.46
N LEU A 48 -13.26 1.94 -13.05
CA LEU A 48 -13.95 3.10 -13.63
C LEU A 48 -13.11 4.37 -13.44
N GLY A 49 -12.92 5.15 -14.51
CA GLY A 49 -12.09 6.37 -14.50
C GLY A 49 -10.57 6.13 -14.57
N TYR A 50 -10.12 4.87 -14.48
CA TYR A 50 -8.68 4.53 -14.53
C TYR A 50 -8.34 3.58 -15.69
N GLY A 51 -9.23 2.62 -16.00
CA GLY A 51 -9.13 1.72 -17.14
C GLY A 51 -8.74 0.28 -16.76
N CYS A 52 -8.19 -0.44 -17.73
CA CYS A 52 -7.69 -1.81 -17.57
C CYS A 52 -6.52 -1.83 -16.57
N SER A 53 -6.53 -2.77 -15.64
CA SER A 53 -5.56 -2.86 -14.55
C SER A 53 -5.35 -4.30 -14.11
N LEU A 54 -4.32 -4.53 -13.30
CA LEU A 54 -3.96 -5.84 -12.77
C LEU A 54 -3.96 -5.79 -11.24
N ALA A 55 -4.83 -6.57 -10.60
CA ALA A 55 -4.80 -6.78 -9.17
C ALA A 55 -3.81 -7.92 -8.84
N VAL A 56 -2.77 -7.58 -8.08
CA VAL A 56 -1.70 -8.50 -7.69
C VAL A 56 -1.71 -8.67 -6.16
N GLY A 57 -1.85 -9.90 -5.70
CA GLY A 57 -1.65 -10.27 -4.30
C GLY A 57 -0.17 -10.36 -3.99
N LEU A 58 0.31 -9.57 -3.03
CA LEU A 58 1.71 -9.52 -2.64
C LEU A 58 1.86 -9.67 -1.13
N GLY A 59 2.74 -10.59 -0.71
CA GLY A 59 3.13 -10.78 0.69
C GLY A 59 4.58 -10.37 0.88
N ILE A 60 4.85 -9.48 1.84
CA ILE A 60 6.20 -9.03 2.18
C ILE A 60 6.41 -9.28 3.67
N PRO A 61 7.35 -10.15 4.06
CA PRO A 61 7.68 -10.33 5.46
C PRO A 61 8.51 -9.15 5.95
N ILE A 62 8.10 -8.54 7.06
CA ILE A 62 8.88 -7.50 7.74
C ILE A 62 9.57 -8.17 8.95
N PRO A 63 10.89 -8.40 8.90
CA PRO A 63 11.60 -9.02 10.02
C PRO A 63 11.65 -8.03 11.19
N ILE A 64 11.14 -8.40 12.35
CA ILE A 64 11.22 -7.57 13.56
C ILE A 64 12.54 -7.89 14.26
N LEU A 65 13.53 -7.00 14.09
CA LEU A 65 14.89 -7.22 14.59
C LEU A 65 15.16 -6.52 15.93
N ASN A 66 14.36 -5.50 16.26
CA ASN A 66 14.47 -4.72 17.48
C ASN A 66 13.15 -4.01 17.81
N GLU A 67 13.11 -3.36 18.96
CA GLU A 67 11.95 -2.62 19.47
C GLU A 67 11.54 -1.45 18.57
N GLU A 68 12.50 -0.78 17.92
CA GLU A 68 12.21 0.30 16.99
C GLU A 68 11.43 -0.21 15.77
N MET A 69 11.82 -1.36 15.19
CA MET A 69 11.08 -1.99 14.10
C MET A 69 9.69 -2.45 14.53
N ALA A 70 9.57 -2.99 15.75
CA ALA A 70 8.27 -3.35 16.32
C ALA A 70 7.37 -2.11 16.42
N MET A 71 7.88 -0.98 16.92
CA MET A 71 7.15 0.29 17.00
C MET A 71 6.74 0.81 15.62
N ARG A 72 7.64 0.77 14.62
CA ARG A 72 7.34 1.24 13.24
C ARG A 72 6.33 0.37 12.49
N THR A 73 6.11 -0.86 12.94
CA THR A 73 5.12 -1.79 12.36
C THR A 73 3.82 -1.88 13.16
N ALA A 74 3.83 -1.43 14.42
CA ALA A 74 2.67 -1.31 15.30
C ALA A 74 1.87 -0.04 15.00
N VAL A 75 1.40 0.09 13.76
CA VAL A 75 0.64 1.26 13.28
C VAL A 75 -0.84 0.93 13.23
N SER A 76 -1.68 1.76 13.85
CA SER A 76 -3.14 1.58 13.83
C SER A 76 -3.80 2.32 12.67
N ASP A 77 -5.04 1.93 12.33
CA ASP A 77 -5.78 2.56 11.24
C ASP A 77 -6.09 4.05 11.50
N GLU A 78 -6.13 4.48 12.77
CA GLU A 78 -6.32 5.87 13.20
C GLU A 78 -5.09 6.73 12.89
N ASP A 79 -3.89 6.12 12.89
CA ASP A 79 -2.64 6.82 12.67
C ASP A 79 -2.31 7.00 11.17
N ILE A 80 -2.89 6.15 10.32
CA ILE A 80 -2.65 6.18 8.88
C ILE A 80 -3.57 7.21 8.25
N VAL A 81 -2.99 8.35 7.86
CA VAL A 81 -3.66 9.45 7.20
C VAL A 81 -3.47 9.38 5.69
N THR A 82 -4.51 9.72 4.93
CA THR A 82 -4.47 9.80 3.46
C THR A 82 -5.36 10.93 2.94
N GLN A 83 -5.22 11.21 1.64
CA GLN A 83 -5.97 12.25 0.94
C GLN A 83 -7.07 11.62 0.08
N VAL A 84 -8.22 12.29 0.02
CA VAL A 84 -9.28 11.98 -0.94
C VAL A 84 -9.04 12.76 -2.23
N VAL A 85 -8.99 12.04 -3.35
CA VAL A 85 -8.68 12.57 -4.68
C VAL A 85 -9.80 12.23 -5.65
N ASP A 86 -10.16 13.17 -6.52
CA ASP A 86 -11.17 12.97 -7.58
C ASP A 86 -10.55 12.33 -8.82
N TYR A 87 -10.85 11.05 -9.05
CA TYR A 87 -10.42 10.30 -10.24
C TYR A 87 -11.25 10.57 -11.50
N GLY A 88 -12.41 11.22 -11.39
CA GLY A 88 -13.29 11.51 -12.51
C GLY A 88 -12.96 12.83 -13.23
N HIS A 89 -12.52 13.85 -12.49
CA HIS A 89 -12.25 15.19 -13.05
C HIS A 89 -10.82 15.69 -12.78
N ASP A 90 -10.40 15.79 -11.51
CA ASP A 90 -9.13 16.46 -11.19
C ASP A 90 -7.90 15.62 -11.57
N TYR A 91 -7.93 14.32 -11.29
CA TYR A 91 -6.80 13.43 -11.57
C TYR A 91 -6.46 13.34 -13.07
N PRO A 92 -7.43 13.15 -14.00
CA PRO A 92 -7.13 13.17 -15.45
C PRO A 92 -6.58 14.51 -15.95
N LEU A 93 -6.90 15.61 -15.28
CA LEU A 93 -6.41 16.95 -15.59
C LEU A 93 -5.08 17.30 -14.91
N GLY A 94 -4.47 16.33 -14.20
CA GLY A 94 -3.22 16.54 -13.47
C GLY A 94 -3.35 17.48 -12.26
N LYS A 95 -4.58 17.76 -11.81
CA LYS A 95 -4.83 18.59 -10.63
C LYS A 95 -4.65 17.75 -9.38
N SER A 96 -3.83 18.21 -8.45
CA SER A 96 -3.57 17.54 -7.17
C SER A 96 -4.35 18.21 -6.03
N THR A 97 -5.67 18.30 -6.19
CA THR A 97 -6.56 18.85 -5.16
C THR A 97 -6.85 17.77 -4.10
N CYS A 98 -6.58 18.07 -2.84
CA CYS A 98 -7.04 17.25 -1.72
C CYS A 98 -8.48 17.64 -1.37
N LEU A 99 -9.45 16.75 -1.59
CA LEU A 99 -10.85 17.01 -1.26
C LEU A 99 -11.13 16.94 0.24
N ALA A 100 -10.40 16.06 0.93
CA ALA A 100 -10.44 15.86 2.37
C ALA A 100 -9.21 15.05 2.80
N GLU A 101 -8.76 15.27 4.04
CA GLU A 101 -7.81 14.39 4.70
C GLU A 101 -8.57 13.48 5.66
N VAL A 102 -8.31 12.17 5.58
CA VAL A 102 -9.03 11.14 6.34
C VAL A 102 -8.07 10.08 6.87
N THR A 103 -8.46 9.40 7.94
CA THR A 103 -7.74 8.24 8.47
C THR A 103 -8.25 6.94 7.83
N TYR A 104 -7.43 5.89 7.85
CA TYR A 104 -7.88 4.55 7.44
C TYR A 104 -9.02 4.05 8.33
N ALA A 105 -9.05 4.42 9.62
CA ALA A 105 -10.15 4.07 10.51
C ALA A 105 -11.48 4.66 10.02
N GLN A 106 -11.48 5.92 9.58
CA GLN A 106 -12.66 6.55 8.97
C GLN A 106 -13.07 5.85 7.67
N LEU A 107 -12.11 5.53 6.79
CA LEU A 107 -12.39 4.79 5.56
C LEU A 107 -12.98 3.40 5.84
N ARG A 108 -12.52 2.71 6.89
CA ARG A 108 -13.02 1.39 7.30
C ARG A 108 -14.36 1.44 8.01
N SER A 109 -14.79 2.61 8.50
CA SER A 109 -16.13 2.80 9.06
C SER A 109 -17.24 2.62 8.01
N GLY A 110 -16.90 2.74 6.72
CA GLY A 110 -17.80 2.57 5.59
C GLY A 110 -18.42 3.87 5.07
N THR A 111 -18.20 5.00 5.74
CA THR A 111 -18.69 6.31 5.28
C THR A 111 -17.79 7.44 5.78
N ILE A 112 -17.59 8.47 4.95
CA ILE A 112 -16.86 9.70 5.31
C ILE A 112 -17.67 10.94 4.90
N LYS A 113 -17.34 12.10 5.46
CA LYS A 113 -17.94 13.38 5.05
C LYS A 113 -17.04 14.13 4.07
N ILE A 114 -17.58 14.51 2.92
CA ILE A 114 -16.90 15.36 1.93
C ILE A 114 -17.86 16.48 1.54
N GLY A 115 -17.44 17.75 1.72
CA GLY A 115 -18.29 18.91 1.39
C GLY A 115 -19.66 18.90 2.09
N GLY A 116 -19.71 18.41 3.33
CA GLY A 116 -20.95 18.27 4.12
C GLY A 116 -21.85 17.08 3.75
N LYS A 117 -21.49 16.29 2.74
CA LYS A 117 -22.24 15.10 2.30
C LYS A 117 -21.60 13.82 2.82
N ASP A 118 -22.41 12.85 3.21
CA ASP A 118 -21.96 11.51 3.52
C ASP A 118 -21.69 10.73 2.24
N VAL A 119 -20.48 10.17 2.13
CA VAL A 119 -19.98 9.43 0.96
C VAL A 119 -19.58 8.03 1.42
N PRO A 120 -20.13 6.96 0.82
CA PRO A 120 -19.77 5.59 1.19
C PRO A 120 -18.34 5.28 0.77
N THR A 121 -17.65 4.48 1.59
CA THR A 121 -16.29 4.03 1.32
C THR A 121 -16.25 2.52 1.16
N ALA A 122 -15.42 2.05 0.24
CA ALA A 122 -15.15 0.64 0.02
C ALA A 122 -13.65 0.45 -0.28
N PRO A 123 -13.02 -0.62 0.23
CA PRO A 123 -11.61 -0.87 -0.05
C PRO A 123 -11.43 -1.33 -1.49
N LEU A 124 -10.38 -0.85 -2.14
CA LEU A 124 -9.97 -1.32 -3.48
C LEU A 124 -9.34 -2.72 -3.42
N SER A 125 -8.78 -3.10 -2.27
CA SER A 125 -8.13 -4.40 -2.04
C SER A 125 -8.94 -5.30 -1.11
N SER A 126 -8.82 -6.61 -1.29
CA SER A 126 -9.50 -7.59 -0.43
C SER A 126 -8.67 -7.88 0.82
N TYR A 127 -9.18 -7.44 1.97
CA TYR A 127 -8.54 -7.68 3.26
C TYR A 127 -8.52 -9.17 3.65
N VAL A 128 -9.57 -9.92 3.26
CA VAL A 128 -9.63 -11.38 3.45
C VAL A 128 -8.48 -12.06 2.70
N ARG A 129 -8.30 -11.72 1.41
CA ARG A 129 -7.20 -12.26 0.61
C ARG A 129 -5.83 -11.83 1.13
N ALA A 130 -5.70 -10.60 1.64
CA ALA A 130 -4.46 -10.14 2.25
C ALA A 130 -4.07 -10.99 3.48
N ARG A 131 -5.04 -11.36 4.34
CA ARG A 131 -4.80 -12.26 5.47
C ARG A 131 -4.43 -13.68 5.03
N GLU A 132 -5.08 -14.20 3.99
CA GLU A 132 -4.70 -15.51 3.44
C GLU A 132 -3.24 -15.52 2.95
N ILE A 133 -2.82 -14.48 2.22
CA ILE A 133 -1.43 -14.34 1.75
C ILE A 133 -0.47 -14.27 2.94
N ALA A 134 -0.81 -13.53 3.99
CA ALA A 134 0.01 -13.42 5.19
C ALA A 134 0.19 -14.78 5.89
N GLU A 135 -0.87 -15.57 6.03
CA GLU A 135 -0.79 -16.91 6.63
C GLU A 135 -0.01 -17.90 5.76
N ILE A 136 -0.17 -17.85 4.44
CA ILE A 136 0.63 -18.66 3.50
C ILE A 136 2.11 -18.35 3.65
N LEU A 137 2.46 -17.06 3.64
CA LEU A 137 3.85 -16.61 3.78
C LEU A 137 4.43 -17.00 5.14
N LYS A 138 3.68 -16.81 6.22
CA LYS A 138 4.05 -17.22 7.57
C LYS A 138 4.35 -18.72 7.63
N LYS A 139 3.49 -19.55 7.04
CA LYS A 139 3.70 -21.00 6.96
C LYS A 139 5.01 -21.33 6.24
N TRP A 140 5.26 -20.75 5.06
CA TRP A 140 6.49 -20.98 4.31
C TRP A 140 7.75 -20.60 5.10
N ILE A 141 7.70 -19.48 5.83
CA ILE A 141 8.80 -19.05 6.70
C ILE A 141 9.03 -20.05 7.84
N SER A 142 7.96 -20.46 8.54
CA SER A 142 8.06 -21.40 9.67
C SER A 142 8.58 -22.78 9.27
N GLU A 143 8.35 -23.19 8.02
CA GLU A 143 8.83 -24.46 7.47
C GLU A 143 10.22 -24.34 6.81
N GLY A 144 10.87 -23.17 6.86
CA GLY A 144 12.16 -22.94 6.20
C GLY A 144 12.11 -22.96 4.67
N ARG A 145 10.91 -22.92 4.07
CA ARG A 145 10.69 -22.91 2.61
C ARG A 145 10.77 -21.51 2.00
N PHE A 146 10.85 -20.49 2.84
CA PHE A 146 11.07 -19.11 2.43
C PHE A 146 12.25 -18.53 3.19
N VAL A 147 13.20 -17.95 2.47
CA VAL A 147 14.37 -17.27 3.02
C VAL A 147 14.43 -15.84 2.51
N LEU A 148 14.91 -14.93 3.37
CA LEU A 148 15.13 -13.54 2.97
C LEU A 148 16.36 -13.46 2.07
N GLY A 149 16.17 -12.93 0.87
CA GLY A 149 17.27 -12.59 -0.03
C GLY A 149 18.00 -11.31 0.41
N LYS A 150 19.22 -11.11 -0.09
CA LYS A 150 19.88 -9.81 0.01
C LYS A 150 19.11 -8.77 -0.82
N PRO A 151 19.01 -7.51 -0.36
CA PRO A 151 18.47 -6.43 -1.17
C PRO A 151 19.22 -6.36 -2.52
N GLN A 152 18.48 -6.24 -3.62
CA GLN A 152 19.08 -5.98 -4.94
C GLN A 152 19.57 -4.53 -5.01
N GLU A 153 18.76 -3.62 -4.47
CA GLU A 153 19.05 -2.20 -4.32
C GLU A 153 18.40 -1.71 -3.01
N LEU A 154 19.00 -0.69 -2.38
CA LEU A 154 18.36 0.03 -1.28
C LEU A 154 17.39 1.06 -1.85
N LEU A 155 16.16 1.07 -1.35
CA LEU A 155 15.17 2.04 -1.81
C LEU A 155 15.59 3.45 -1.41
N PRO A 156 15.50 4.45 -2.31
CA PRO A 156 15.79 5.83 -1.99
C PRO A 156 14.98 6.29 -0.77
N THR A 157 15.65 6.90 0.19
CA THR A 157 14.99 7.57 1.31
C THR A 157 15.02 9.07 1.09
N GLU A 158 14.22 9.81 1.85
CA GLU A 158 14.36 11.26 1.89
C GLU A 158 15.76 11.58 2.40
N ASN A 159 16.57 12.27 1.58
CA ASN A 159 17.85 12.79 2.03
C ASN A 159 17.56 13.81 3.13
N LYS A 160 17.74 13.42 4.38
CA LYS A 160 17.86 14.38 5.48
C LYS A 160 19.15 15.15 5.22
N VAL A 161 19.01 16.42 4.80
CA VAL A 161 20.10 17.40 4.86
C VAL A 161 20.43 17.66 6.32
#